data_AF-A0A962W7R2-F1
#
_entry.id   AF-A0A962W7R2-F1
#
_cell.length_a   1.000
_cell.length_b   1.000
_cell.length_c   1.000
_cell.angle_alpha   90.00
_cell.angle_beta   90.00
_cell.angle_gamma   90.00
#
_symmetry.space_group_name_H-M   'P 1'
#
loop_
_entity.id
_entity.type
_entity.pdbx_description
1 polymer ?
#
loop_
_entity_poly.entity_id
_entity_poly.type
_entity_poly.pdbx_seq_one_letter_code
_entity_poly.pdbx_strand_id
1 'polypeptide(L)'
;IEPVEYQGQQIVPIQFLASLLPDPSSLGPRTKGKTCIGCIVRGLKDGKERVMYLYNICDHQECYREVQSQAISYTTGVPAMIGAKMLLEGKWRQPGVWNVEQCDPDPFMEDMNRYGLPWTVVELDPQFRLDTLKGADL
;
A
#
# COMPACT_ATOMS: atom_id res chain seq x y z
N ILE A 1 19.05 -7.07 -18.02
CA ILE A 1 19.71 -6.06 -18.87
C ILE A 1 21.19 -6.37 -18.82
N GLU A 2 21.79 -6.71 -19.95
CA GLU A 2 23.21 -7.09 -20.03
C GLU A 2 24.12 -5.86 -19.89
N PRO A 3 25.37 -6.04 -19.40
CA PRO A 3 26.36 -4.97 -19.40
C PRO A 3 26.65 -4.45 -20.81
N VAL A 4 26.91 -3.15 -20.93
CA VAL A 4 27.30 -2.48 -22.17
C VAL A 4 28.71 -1.92 -21.99
N GLU A 5 29.60 -2.17 -22.94
CA GLU A 5 30.93 -1.57 -22.93
C GLU A 5 30.86 -0.09 -23.32
N TYR A 6 31.39 0.78 -22.46
CA TYR A 6 31.49 2.21 -22.71
C TYR A 6 32.84 2.71 -22.20
N GLN A 7 33.65 3.28 -23.09
CA GLN A 7 35.00 3.79 -22.78
C GLN A 7 35.92 2.78 -22.06
N GLY A 8 35.87 1.50 -22.46
CA GLY A 8 36.68 0.44 -21.87
C GLY A 8 36.22 -0.05 -20.49
N GLN A 9 35.01 0.35 -20.05
CA GLN A 9 34.38 -0.14 -18.83
C GLN A 9 33.06 -0.84 -19.15
N GLN A 10 32.75 -1.92 -18.44
CA GLN A 10 31.47 -2.61 -18.54
C GLN A 10 30.46 -1.91 -17.62
N ILE A 11 29.43 -1.30 -18.19
CA ILE A 11 28.40 -0.57 -17.46
C ILE A 11 27.12 -1.39 -17.42
N VAL A 12 26.55 -1.59 -16.23
CA VAL A 12 25.21 -2.15 -16.06
C VAL A 12 24.19 -1.00 -16.09
N PRO A 13 23.35 -0.86 -17.13
CA PRO A 13 22.55 0.35 -17.32
C PRO A 13 21.62 0.72 -16.15
N ILE A 14 21.04 -0.28 -15.47
CA ILE A 14 20.13 -0.02 -14.33
C ILE A 14 20.87 0.54 -13.10
N GLN A 15 22.12 0.12 -12.88
CA GLN A 15 22.93 0.63 -11.78
C GLN A 15 23.38 2.07 -12.05
N PHE A 16 23.73 2.36 -13.31
CA PHE A 16 24.06 3.72 -13.74
C PHE A 16 22.86 4.66 -13.65
N LEU A 17 21.66 4.20 -14.04
CA LEU A 17 20.46 4.99 -13.83
C LEU A 17 20.20 5.25 -12.34
N ALA A 18 20.33 4.23 -11.49
CA ALA A 18 20.14 4.37 -10.06
C ALA A 18 21.10 5.40 -9.41
N SER A 19 22.33 5.53 -9.92
CA SER A 19 23.29 6.54 -9.43
C SER A 19 23.01 7.96 -9.92
N LEU A 20 22.31 8.12 -11.04
CA LEU A 20 21.88 9.43 -11.55
C LEU A 20 20.60 9.93 -10.87
N LEU A 21 19.74 9.03 -10.40
CA LEU A 21 18.51 9.37 -9.72
C LEU A 21 18.80 9.88 -8.29
N PRO A 22 17.98 10.81 -7.76
CA PRO A 22 18.12 11.26 -6.39
C PRO A 22 17.89 10.10 -5.42
N ASP A 23 18.58 10.13 -4.28
CA ASP A 23 18.40 9.15 -3.22
C ASP A 23 16.91 9.11 -2.81
N PRO A 24 16.23 7.95 -2.91
CA PRO A 24 14.83 7.80 -2.54
C PRO A 24 14.50 8.26 -1.11
N SER A 25 15.45 8.13 -0.18
CA SER A 25 15.27 8.56 1.21
C SER A 25 15.24 10.08 1.36
N SER A 26 15.88 10.82 0.45
CA SER A 26 15.91 12.28 0.45
C SER A 26 14.63 12.94 -0.10
N LEU A 27 13.72 12.14 -0.65
CA LEU A 27 12.51 12.64 -1.30
C LEU A 27 11.40 13.04 -0.32
N GLY A 28 11.41 12.48 0.90
CA GLY A 28 10.37 12.71 1.92
C GLY A 28 9.93 14.17 2.09
N PRO A 29 10.84 15.14 2.33
CA PRO A 29 10.47 16.55 2.50
C PRO A 29 9.96 17.23 1.21
N ARG A 30 10.26 16.67 0.04
CA ARG A 30 9.89 17.25 -1.27
C ARG A 30 8.60 16.66 -1.83
N THR A 31 8.22 15.46 -1.41
CA THR A 31 7.03 14.76 -1.90
C THR A 31 5.76 15.42 -1.37
N LYS A 32 4.85 15.73 -2.29
CA LYS A 32 3.50 16.23 -1.99
C LYS A 32 2.47 15.35 -2.69
N GLY A 33 1.28 15.30 -2.13
CA GLY A 33 0.17 14.50 -2.64
C GLY A 33 -0.23 13.41 -1.65
N LYS A 34 -1.11 12.53 -2.11
CA LYS A 34 -1.73 11.49 -1.31
C LYS A 34 -1.63 10.15 -2.02
N THR A 35 -1.48 9.08 -1.25
CA THR A 35 -1.69 7.73 -1.73
C THR A 35 -3.15 7.35 -1.52
N CYS A 36 -3.70 6.53 -2.41
CA CYS A 36 -4.99 5.88 -2.24
C CYS A 36 -4.80 4.40 -2.57
N ILE A 37 -4.93 3.54 -1.57
CA ILE A 37 -4.74 2.09 -1.71
C ILE A 37 -5.98 1.41 -1.18
N GLY A 38 -6.53 0.48 -1.95
CA GLY A 38 -7.75 -0.20 -1.57
C GLY A 38 -8.07 -1.38 -2.47
N CYS A 39 -9.14 -2.08 -2.13
CA CYS A 39 -9.64 -3.24 -2.86
C CYS A 39 -11.10 -3.03 -3.24
N ILE A 40 -11.40 -3.21 -4.52
CA ILE A 40 -12.78 -3.29 -5.01
C ILE A 40 -13.15 -4.77 -5.05
N VAL A 41 -14.15 -5.14 -4.27
CA VAL A 41 -14.62 -6.52 -4.12
C VAL A 41 -16.03 -6.62 -4.67
N ARG A 42 -16.23 -7.56 -5.60
CA ARG A 42 -17.52 -7.89 -6.17
C ARG A 42 -17.92 -9.28 -5.71
N GLY A 43 -19.16 -9.42 -5.26
CA GLY A 43 -19.69 -10.71 -4.82
C GLY A 43 -21.19 -10.68 -4.64
N LEU A 44 -21.72 -11.78 -4.12
CA LEU A 44 -23.12 -11.92 -3.76
C LEU A 44 -23.27 -11.77 -2.23
N LYS A 45 -24.22 -10.95 -1.81
CA LYS A 45 -24.69 -10.88 -0.44
C LYS A 45 -26.20 -11.04 -0.44
N ASP A 46 -26.70 -12.04 0.28
CA ASP A 46 -28.13 -12.35 0.38
C ASP A 46 -28.81 -12.52 -0.99
N GLY A 47 -28.10 -13.17 -1.92
CA GLY A 47 -28.55 -13.44 -3.29
C GLY A 47 -28.50 -12.25 -4.25
N LYS A 48 -28.04 -11.08 -3.80
CA LYS A 48 -27.91 -9.87 -4.62
C LYS A 48 -26.45 -9.53 -4.86
N GLU A 49 -26.14 -9.12 -6.09
CA GLU A 49 -24.81 -8.63 -6.43
C GLU A 49 -24.53 -7.31 -5.72
N ARG A 50 -23.35 -7.22 -5.07
CA ARG A 50 -22.86 -6.00 -4.44
C ARG A 50 -21.41 -5.78 -4.81
N VAL A 51 -21.02 -4.51 -4.87
CA VAL A 51 -19.66 -4.08 -5.15
C VAL A 51 -19.25 -3.14 -4.03
N MET A 52 -18.22 -3.52 -3.28
CA MET A 52 -17.72 -2.76 -2.15
C MET A 52 -16.31 -2.26 -2.47
N TYR A 53 -15.99 -1.04 -2.06
CA TYR A 53 -14.63 -0.49 -2.11
C TYR A 53 -14.16 -0.13 -0.71
N LEU A 54 -13.15 -0.85 -0.24
CA LEU A 54 -12.44 -0.58 1.00
C LEU A 54 -11.11 0.08 0.64
N TYR A 55 -10.82 1.25 1.21
CA TYR A 55 -9.59 1.98 0.91
C TYR A 55 -9.09 2.83 2.06
N ASN A 56 -7.81 3.18 1.99
CA ASN A 56 -7.15 4.16 2.83
C ASN A 56 -6.58 5.29 1.96
N ILE A 57 -6.70 6.53 2.43
CA ILE A 57 -6.00 7.70 1.87
C ILE A 57 -4.94 8.13 2.89
N CYS A 58 -3.71 8.33 2.44
CA CYS A 58 -2.60 8.72 3.29
C CYS A 58 -1.84 9.90 2.67
N ASP A 59 -1.61 10.96 3.46
CA ASP A 59 -0.96 12.19 3.01
C ASP A 59 0.55 12.16 3.29
N HIS A 60 1.35 12.41 2.25
CA HIS A 60 2.81 12.37 2.36
C HIS A 60 3.37 13.38 3.38
N GLN A 61 2.77 14.57 3.47
CA GLN A 61 3.27 15.65 4.31
C GLN A 61 2.89 15.42 5.79
N GLU A 62 1.75 14.80 6.05
CA GLU A 62 1.36 14.38 7.40
C GLU A 62 2.28 13.28 7.93
N CYS A 63 2.55 12.25 7.12
CA CYS A 63 3.50 11.19 7.47
C CYS A 63 4.90 11.74 7.77
N TYR A 64 5.38 12.64 6.92
CA TYR A 64 6.70 13.23 7.10
C TYR A 64 6.77 14.07 8.37
N ARG A 65 5.69 14.80 8.71
CA ARG A 65 5.61 15.57 9.96
C ARG A 65 5.64 14.67 11.19
N GLU A 66 4.97 13.52 11.15
CA GLU A 66 4.86 12.61 12.30
C GLU A 66 6.14 11.79 12.52
N VAL A 67 6.62 11.11 11.48
CA VAL A 67 7.68 10.09 11.59
C VAL A 67 8.87 10.32 10.66
N GLN A 68 8.96 11.49 10.00
CA GLN A 68 10.03 11.85 9.07
C GLN A 68 10.17 10.87 7.89
N SER A 69 9.03 10.35 7.40
CA SER A 69 8.99 9.43 6.27
C SER A 69 7.79 9.69 5.34
N GLN A 70 7.89 9.28 4.08
CA GLN A 70 6.82 9.40 3.09
C GLN A 70 5.68 8.39 3.33
N ALA A 71 4.49 8.69 2.78
CA ALA A 71 3.31 7.84 2.89
C ALA A 71 3.52 6.39 2.42
N ILE A 72 4.43 6.12 1.47
CA ILE A 72 4.73 4.74 1.02
C ILE A 72 5.33 3.90 2.14
N SER A 73 6.32 4.45 2.84
CA SER A 73 6.95 3.78 3.98
C SER A 73 6.00 3.71 5.17
N TYR A 74 5.21 4.76 5.38
CA TYR A 74 4.20 4.82 6.44
C TYR A 74 3.12 3.73 6.28
N THR A 75 2.53 3.61 5.09
CA THR A 75 1.47 2.63 4.78
C THR A 75 1.96 1.19 4.82
N THR A 76 3.27 0.95 4.78
CA THR A 76 3.88 -0.37 4.98
C THR A 76 4.26 -0.60 6.44
N GLY A 77 4.84 0.41 7.09
CA GLY A 77 5.38 0.32 8.45
C GLY A 77 4.30 0.17 9.52
N VAL A 78 3.19 0.89 9.41
CA VAL A 78 2.08 0.80 10.37
C VAL A 78 1.47 -0.61 10.38
N PRO A 79 1.08 -1.22 9.24
CA PRO A 79 0.63 -2.62 9.20
C PRO A 79 1.64 -3.62 9.77
N ALA A 80 2.93 -3.42 9.53
CA ALA A 80 3.98 -4.28 10.09
C ALA A 80 4.02 -4.22 11.63
N MET A 81 3.90 -3.01 12.19
CA MET A 81 3.81 -2.81 13.64
C MET A 81 2.55 -3.45 14.22
N ILE A 82 1.39 -3.24 13.59
CA ILE A 82 0.12 -3.82 14.04
C ILE A 82 0.17 -5.35 13.97
N GLY A 83 0.70 -5.93 12.89
CA GLY A 83 0.87 -7.39 12.78
C GLY A 83 1.77 -7.96 13.89
N ALA A 84 2.87 -7.29 14.22
CA ALA A 84 3.71 -7.67 15.35
C ALA A 84 2.96 -7.56 16.69
N LYS A 85 2.18 -6.49 16.88
CA LYS A 85 1.31 -6.31 18.05
C LYS A 85 0.27 -7.44 18.18
N MET A 86 -0.38 -7.85 17.08
CA MET A 86 -1.35 -8.97 17.10
C MET A 86 -0.72 -10.29 17.55
N LEU A 87 0.53 -10.56 17.16
CA LEU A 87 1.28 -11.75 17.58
C LEU A 87 1.65 -11.69 19.08
N LEU A 88 2.12 -10.53 19.55
CA LEU A 88 2.53 -10.33 20.94
C LEU A 88 1.35 -10.33 21.92
N GLU A 89 0.20 -9.80 21.51
CA GLU A 89 -1.05 -9.83 22.28
C GLU A 89 -1.76 -11.19 22.20
N GLY A 90 -1.24 -12.13 21.41
CA GLY A 90 -1.79 -13.48 21.27
C GLY A 90 -2.99 -13.60 20.33
N LYS A 91 -3.50 -12.49 19.77
CA LYS A 91 -4.67 -12.44 18.90
C LYS A 91 -4.48 -13.23 17.60
N TRP A 92 -3.28 -13.21 17.04
CA TRP A 92 -2.90 -13.96 15.83
C TRP A 92 -1.88 -15.07 16.10
N ARG A 93 -1.68 -15.46 17.37
CA ARG A 93 -0.63 -16.41 17.73
C ARG A 93 -1.12 -17.85 17.55
N GLN A 94 -0.72 -18.47 16.45
CA GLN A 94 -1.02 -19.88 16.13
C GLN A 94 0.19 -20.59 15.51
N PRO A 95 0.41 -21.89 15.78
CA PRO A 95 1.50 -22.66 15.16
C PRO A 95 1.34 -22.72 13.64
N GLY A 96 2.43 -22.55 12.88
CA GLY A 96 2.43 -22.67 11.42
C GLY A 96 2.84 -21.38 10.71
N VAL A 97 2.61 -21.35 9.39
CA VAL A 97 2.82 -20.18 8.53
C VAL A 97 1.46 -19.73 8.03
N TRP A 98 1.17 -18.45 8.22
CA TRP A 98 -0.15 -17.89 8.00
C TRP A 98 -0.05 -16.59 7.22
N ASN A 99 -0.93 -16.42 6.25
CA ASN A 99 -1.17 -15.14 5.60
C ASN A 99 -2.25 -14.36 6.37
N VAL A 100 -2.29 -13.05 6.16
CA VAL A 100 -3.13 -12.12 6.93
C VAL A 100 -4.62 -12.43 6.79
N GLU A 101 -5.07 -12.83 5.59
CA GLU A 101 -6.46 -13.16 5.29
C GLU A 101 -6.98 -14.43 6.00
N GLN A 102 -6.07 -15.21 6.61
CA GLN A 102 -6.42 -16.40 7.39
C GLN A 102 -6.65 -16.11 8.87
N CYS A 103 -6.38 -14.88 9.31
CA CYS A 103 -6.57 -14.42 10.68
C CYS A 103 -7.85 -13.58 10.80
N ASP A 104 -8.38 -13.45 12.02
CA ASP A 104 -9.48 -12.53 12.31
C ASP A 104 -9.06 -11.08 12.01
N PRO A 105 -9.73 -10.40 11.05
CA PRO A 105 -9.33 -9.05 10.63
C PRO A 105 -9.77 -7.96 11.60
N ASP A 106 -10.78 -8.19 12.43
CA ASP A 106 -11.44 -7.16 13.24
C ASP A 106 -10.46 -6.36 14.12
N PRO A 107 -9.62 -6.99 14.97
CA PRO A 107 -8.69 -6.23 15.82
C PRO A 107 -7.61 -5.49 15.01
N PHE A 108 -7.23 -5.99 13.84
CA PHE A 108 -6.28 -5.34 12.95
C PHE A 108 -6.89 -4.09 12.32
N MET A 109 -8.13 -4.18 11.86
CA MET A 109 -8.86 -3.07 11.25
C MET A 109 -9.17 -1.96 12.28
N GLU A 110 -9.44 -2.30 13.53
CA GLU A 110 -9.54 -1.33 14.63
C GLU A 110 -8.21 -0.57 14.84
N ASP A 111 -7.10 -1.31 14.92
CA ASP A 111 -5.78 -0.72 15.13
C ASP A 111 -5.32 0.12 13.92
N MET A 112 -5.70 -0.24 12.69
CA MET A 112 -5.46 0.60 11.50
C MET A 112 -6.05 2.00 11.66
N ASN A 113 -7.29 2.11 12.15
CA ASN A 113 -7.92 3.40 12.43
C ASN A 113 -7.21 4.15 13.56
N ARG A 114 -6.72 3.44 14.57
CA ARG A 114 -6.07 4.03 15.74
C ARG A 114 -4.66 4.55 15.45
N TYR A 115 -3.89 3.84 14.62
CA TYR A 115 -2.47 4.09 14.41
C TYR A 115 -2.15 4.80 13.09
N GLY A 116 -3.09 5.62 12.60
CA GLY A 116 -2.82 6.60 11.54
C GLY A 116 -3.16 6.15 10.12
N LEU A 117 -3.80 4.99 9.93
CA LEU A 117 -4.30 4.52 8.63
C LEU A 117 -5.81 4.27 8.65
N PRO A 118 -6.63 5.31 8.90
CA PRO A 118 -8.07 5.16 8.87
C PRO A 118 -8.55 4.69 7.50
N TRP A 119 -9.46 3.73 7.49
CA TRP A 119 -10.01 3.16 6.26
C TRP A 119 -11.48 3.53 6.08
N THR A 120 -11.92 3.54 4.83
CA THR A 120 -13.28 3.85 4.42
C THR A 120 -13.83 2.70 3.60
N VAL A 121 -15.09 2.32 3.86
CA VAL A 121 -15.85 1.40 3.01
C VAL A 121 -16.97 2.17 2.35
N VAL A 122 -17.08 2.05 1.03
CA VAL A 122 -18.22 2.55 0.25
C VAL A 122 -18.83 1.43 -0.58
N GLU A 123 -20.14 1.46 -0.73
CA GLU A 123 -20.83 0.64 -1.72
C GLU A 123 -20.80 1.36 -3.06
N LEU A 124 -20.39 0.66 -4.10
CA LEU A 124 -20.34 1.16 -5.47
C LEU A 124 -21.58 0.68 -6.24
N ASP A 125 -21.85 1.35 -7.35
CA ASP A 125 -22.83 0.87 -8.33
C ASP A 125 -22.47 -0.57 -8.76
N PRO A 126 -23.40 -1.53 -8.74
CA PRO A 126 -23.17 -2.87 -9.27
C PRO A 126 -22.63 -2.88 -10.72
N GLN A 127 -22.93 -1.87 -11.52
CA GLN A 127 -22.44 -1.70 -12.88
C GLN A 127 -21.01 -1.13 -12.96
N PHE A 128 -20.42 -0.67 -11.85
CA PHE A 128 -19.07 -0.12 -11.83
C PHE A 128 -18.04 -1.10 -12.42
N ARG A 129 -17.15 -0.59 -13.28
CA ARG A 129 -16.01 -1.31 -13.83
C ARG A 129 -14.78 -0.41 -13.69
N LEU A 130 -13.69 -0.96 -13.14
CA LEU A 130 -12.44 -0.20 -13.00
C LEU A 130 -11.76 -0.01 -14.37
N ASP A 131 -12.01 -0.93 -15.30
CA ASP A 131 -11.25 -1.09 -16.54
C ASP A 131 -11.84 -0.33 -17.74
N THR A 132 -12.84 0.52 -17.53
CA THR A 132 -13.59 1.18 -18.63
C THR A 132 -12.87 2.35 -19.29
N LEU A 133 -11.70 2.78 -18.81
CA LEU A 133 -10.84 3.73 -19.52
C LEU A 133 -9.66 2.99 -20.13
N LYS A 134 -9.79 2.61 -21.40
CA LYS A 134 -8.62 2.27 -22.21
C LYS A 134 -7.89 3.58 -22.47
N GLY A 135 -6.55 3.59 -22.44
CA GLY A 135 -5.74 4.81 -22.59
C GLY A 135 -5.89 5.58 -23.91
N ALA A 136 -6.88 5.24 -24.76
CA ALA A 136 -7.32 6.03 -25.90
C ALA A 136 -8.41 7.06 -25.55
N ASP A 137 -9.03 6.96 -24.36
CA ASP A 137 -10.07 7.87 -23.86
C ASP A 137 -9.54 8.89 -22.82
N LEU A 138 -8.21 9.06 -22.76
CA LEU A 138 -7.48 10.11 -22.01
C LEU A 138 -6.73 11.01 -22.98
#